data_AF-A0A932L2Z2-F1
#
_entry.id   AF-A0A932L2Z2-F1
#
_cell.length_a   1.000
_cell.length_b   1.000
_cell.length_c   1.000
_cell.angle_alpha   90.00
_cell.angle_beta   90.00
_cell.angle_gamma   90.00
#
_symmetry.space_group_name_H-M   'P 1'
#
loop_
_entity.id
_entity.type
_entity.pdbx_description
1 polymer ?
#
loop_
_entity_poly.entity_id
_entity_poly.type
_entity_poly.pdbx_seq_one_letter_code
_entity_poly.pdbx_strand_id
1 'polypeptide(L)'
;MDLRETWGFTLPETAHTSNPQVLFEGATLAVLAQILDSGTRIDLAVADYLGRFPLEGDSPHVRPDLIICVSDCLKLLLRGEAEPSAARLILDDASRLWHQVRANARQESDRTITRVQACIGNIRRAIEAAGGQTE
;
A
#
# COMPACT_ATOMS: atom_id res chain seq x y z
N MET A 1 -2.48 -29.24 0.12
CA MET A 1 -3.12 -28.46 -0.97
C MET A 1 -2.57 -27.06 -0.84
N ASP A 2 -1.64 -26.70 -1.72
CA ASP A 2 -0.77 -25.53 -1.61
C ASP A 2 -1.48 -24.31 -2.22
N LEU A 3 -1.68 -23.26 -1.42
CA LEU A 3 -2.46 -22.06 -1.80
C LEU A 3 -1.63 -21.04 -2.60
N ARG A 4 -0.38 -21.35 -2.92
CA ARG A 4 0.49 -20.51 -3.76
C ARG A 4 0.00 -20.37 -5.20
N GLU A 5 -0.77 -21.34 -5.69
CA GLU A 5 -1.22 -21.37 -7.09
C GLU A 5 -2.45 -20.51 -7.37
N THR A 6 -3.23 -20.11 -6.36
CA THR A 6 -4.53 -19.45 -6.60
C THR A 6 -4.40 -17.95 -6.93
N TRP A 7 -3.27 -17.31 -6.62
CA TRP A 7 -3.10 -15.85 -6.76
C TRP A 7 -1.80 -15.40 -7.42
N GLY A 8 -0.97 -16.31 -7.95
CA GLY A 8 0.23 -15.94 -8.72
C GLY A 8 1.27 -15.11 -7.95
N PHE A 9 1.28 -15.20 -6.61
CA PHE A 9 2.18 -14.41 -5.77
C PHE A 9 3.41 -15.22 -5.36
N THR A 10 4.42 -15.22 -6.22
CA THR A 10 5.75 -15.74 -5.87
C THR A 10 6.57 -14.60 -5.28
N LEU A 11 6.69 -14.56 -3.95
CA LEU A 11 7.69 -13.71 -3.29
C LEU A 11 9.08 -14.19 -3.71
N PRO A 12 9.98 -13.30 -4.18
CA PRO A 12 11.35 -13.67 -4.52
C PRO A 12 12.08 -14.23 -3.30
N GLU A 13 12.73 -15.38 -3.51
CA GLU A 13 13.45 -16.15 -2.52
C GLU A 13 14.83 -15.53 -2.24
N THR A 14 14.85 -14.41 -1.50
CA THR A 14 16.05 -13.88 -0.83
C THR A 14 15.69 -13.41 0.58
N ALA A 15 15.70 -14.35 1.53
CA ALA A 15 15.47 -14.08 2.94
C ALA A 15 16.75 -13.55 3.60
N HIS A 16 16.96 -12.23 3.52
CA HIS A 16 17.50 -11.41 4.61
C HIS A 16 16.98 -9.98 4.41
N THR A 17 16.18 -9.51 5.37
CA THR A 17 15.57 -8.17 5.49
C THR A 17 14.52 -7.82 4.43
N SER A 18 13.30 -8.33 4.57
CA SER A 18 12.11 -7.65 4.05
C SER A 18 11.98 -6.30 4.74
N ASN A 19 12.36 -5.22 4.05
CA ASN A 19 12.35 -3.86 4.58
C ASN A 19 10.98 -3.54 5.21
N PRO A 20 10.90 -3.20 6.53
CA PRO A 20 9.65 -2.90 7.22
C PRO A 20 8.82 -1.79 6.55
N GLN A 21 9.48 -0.80 5.95
CA GLN A 21 8.81 0.27 5.22
C GLN A 21 8.12 -0.28 3.95
N VAL A 22 8.78 -1.17 3.22
CA VAL A 22 8.22 -1.83 2.02
C VAL A 22 7.04 -2.73 2.40
N LEU A 23 7.13 -3.47 3.51
CA LEU A 23 6.01 -4.27 4.00
C LEU A 23 4.81 -3.41 4.40
N PHE A 24 5.06 -2.28 5.07
CA PHE A 24 4.03 -1.34 5.48
C PHE A 24 3.33 -0.66 4.30
N GLU A 25 4.09 -0.27 3.28
CA GLU A 25 3.54 0.26 2.02
C GLU A 25 2.73 -0.79 1.26
N GLY A 26 3.24 -2.03 1.19
CA GLY A 26 2.50 -3.15 0.59
C GLY A 26 1.17 -3.41 1.29
N ALA A 27 1.16 -3.38 2.63
CA ALA A 27 -0.06 -3.46 3.42
C ALA A 27 -1.02 -2.31 3.12
N THR A 28 -0.51 -1.09 2.95
CA THR A 28 -1.33 0.08 2.59
C THR A 28 -2.03 -0.14 1.24
N LEU A 29 -1.31 -0.62 0.22
CA LEU A 29 -1.88 -0.91 -1.10
C LEU A 29 -2.93 -2.03 -1.06
N ALA A 30 -2.64 -3.11 -0.31
CA ALA A 30 -3.57 -4.23 -0.16
C ALA A 30 -4.88 -3.81 0.53
N VAL A 31 -4.79 -3.00 1.60
CA VAL A 31 -5.96 -2.47 2.30
C VAL A 31 -6.75 -1.50 1.43
N LEU A 32 -6.09 -0.65 0.63
CA LEU A 32 -6.77 0.23 -0.34
C LEU A 32 -7.58 -0.59 -1.35
N ALA A 33 -7.02 -1.67 -1.88
CA ALA A 33 -7.72 -2.54 -2.82
C ALA A 33 -8.96 -3.16 -2.17
N GLN A 34 -8.82 -3.70 -0.95
CA GLN A 34 -9.94 -4.23 -0.18
C GLN A 34 -11.05 -3.19 0.02
N ILE A 35 -10.70 -1.94 0.34
CA ILE A 35 -11.67 -0.87 0.55
C ILE A 35 -12.41 -0.52 -0.74
N LEU A 36 -11.70 -0.38 -1.85
CA LEU A 36 -12.31 -0.07 -3.14
C LEU A 36 -13.23 -1.20 -3.63
N ASP A 37 -12.87 -2.45 -3.39
CA ASP A 37 -13.65 -3.62 -3.82
C ASP A 37 -14.90 -3.84 -2.95
N SER A 38 -14.82 -3.56 -1.64
CA SER A 38 -15.87 -3.93 -0.68
C SER A 38 -16.65 -2.76 -0.08
N GLY A 39 -16.16 -1.52 -0.21
CA GLY A 39 -16.69 -0.37 0.50
C GLY A 39 -16.50 -0.42 2.03
N THR A 40 -15.64 -1.31 2.54
CA THR A 40 -15.42 -1.48 3.97
C THR A 40 -14.80 -0.23 4.60
N ARG A 41 -15.23 0.10 5.83
CA ARG A 41 -14.65 1.19 6.61
C ARG A 41 -13.16 0.97 6.87
N ILE A 42 -12.35 2.01 6.75
CA ILE A 42 -10.87 1.94 6.79
C ILE A 42 -10.33 1.20 8.01
N ASP A 43 -10.79 1.54 9.20
CA ASP A 43 -10.33 0.93 10.46
C ASP A 43 -10.66 -0.57 10.54
N LEU A 44 -11.80 -1.00 10.00
CA LEU A 44 -12.20 -2.40 9.95
C LEU A 44 -11.34 -3.17 8.93
N ALA A 45 -11.11 -2.61 7.74
CA ALA A 45 -10.25 -3.21 6.73
C ALA A 45 -8.80 -3.35 7.25
N VAL A 46 -8.27 -2.32 7.92
CA VAL A 46 -6.95 -2.37 8.58
C VAL A 46 -6.92 -3.44 9.68
N ALA A 47 -7.93 -3.51 10.53
CA ALA A 47 -7.98 -4.49 11.61
C ALA A 47 -8.04 -5.93 11.09
N ASP A 48 -8.86 -6.18 10.05
CA ASP A 48 -8.97 -7.47 9.38
C ASP A 48 -7.65 -7.87 8.72
N TYR A 49 -7.03 -6.96 7.96
CA TYR A 49 -5.73 -7.20 7.32
C TYR A 49 -4.66 -7.56 8.36
N LEU A 50 -4.49 -6.75 9.40
CA LEU A 50 -3.48 -7.00 10.45
C LEU A 50 -3.79 -8.25 11.28
N GLY A 51 -5.05 -8.68 11.36
CA GLY A 51 -5.43 -9.95 11.98
C GLY A 51 -4.97 -11.17 11.17
N ARG A 52 -4.82 -11.04 9.85
CA ARG A 52 -4.39 -12.11 8.94
C ARG A 52 -2.90 -12.05 8.62
N PHE A 53 -2.37 -10.84 8.46
CA PHE A 53 -0.99 -10.54 8.07
C PHE A 53 -0.37 -9.55 9.06
N PRO A 54 0.05 -10.03 10.25
CA PRO A 54 0.76 -9.18 11.20
C PRO A 54 2.03 -8.61 10.57
N LEU A 55 2.24 -7.30 10.69
CA LEU A 55 3.50 -6.67 10.31
C LEU A 55 4.45 -6.78 11.50
N GLU A 56 5.49 -7.60 11.38
CA GLU A 56 6.51 -7.74 12.43
C GLU A 56 7.23 -6.41 12.69
N GLY A 57 7.44 -6.09 13.96
CA GLY A 57 7.88 -4.78 14.44
C GLY A 57 6.82 -4.16 15.33
N ASP A 58 6.68 -4.72 16.54
CA ASP A 58 5.72 -4.41 17.63
C ASP A 58 5.72 -2.94 18.09
N SER A 59 5.42 -2.02 17.17
CA SER A 59 5.09 -0.66 17.53
C SER A 59 3.57 -0.60 17.70
N PRO A 60 3.06 -0.19 18.87
CA PRO A 60 1.62 0.04 19.06
C PRO A 60 1.05 1.08 18.07
N HIS A 61 1.94 1.75 17.33
CA HIS A 61 1.62 2.74 16.32
C HIS A 61 1.38 2.16 14.92
N VAL A 62 1.67 0.88 14.63
CA VAL A 62 1.47 0.31 13.28
C VAL A 62 0.02 0.44 12.80
N ARG A 63 -0.94 0.08 13.65
CA ARG A 63 -2.37 0.19 13.31
C ARG A 63 -2.78 1.65 13.02
N PRO A 64 -2.59 2.63 13.92
CA PRO A 64 -2.96 4.01 13.62
C PRO A 64 -2.18 4.59 12.44
N ASP A 65 -0.89 4.27 12.28
CA ASP A 65 -0.09 4.69 11.12
C ASP A 65 -0.73 4.19 9.81
N LEU A 66 -1.13 2.91 9.77
CA LEU A 66 -1.72 2.31 8.58
C LEU A 66 -3.07 2.94 8.24
N ILE A 67 -3.90 3.23 9.25
CA ILE A 67 -5.17 3.95 9.07
C ILE A 67 -4.92 5.34 8.45
N ILE A 68 -3.91 6.08 8.93
CA ILE A 68 -3.57 7.40 8.40
C ILE A 68 -3.12 7.30 6.93
N CYS A 69 -2.19 6.39 6.63
CA CYS A 69 -1.69 6.19 5.27
C CYS A 69 -2.79 5.79 4.29
N VAL A 70 -3.64 4.83 4.67
CA VAL A 70 -4.77 4.38 3.85
C VAL A 70 -5.76 5.52 3.64
N SER A 71 -6.13 6.27 4.68
CA SER A 71 -7.04 7.42 4.57
C SER A 71 -6.53 8.45 3.56
N ASP A 72 -5.26 8.85 3.67
CA ASP A 72 -4.71 9.88 2.80
C ASP A 72 -4.51 9.39 1.36
N CYS A 73 -4.07 8.15 1.17
CA CYS A 73 -3.93 7.57 -0.16
C CYS A 73 -5.29 7.35 -0.84
N LEU A 74 -6.33 6.97 -0.09
CA LEU A 74 -7.70 6.86 -0.62
C LEU A 74 -8.21 8.22 -1.12
N LYS A 75 -7.97 9.30 -0.37
CA LYS A 75 -8.32 10.66 -0.81
C LYS A 75 -7.57 11.06 -2.09
N LEU A 76 -6.33 10.61 -2.27
CA LEU A 76 -5.57 10.86 -3.50
C LEU A 76 -6.19 10.15 -4.70
N LEU A 77 -6.60 8.89 -4.54
CA LEU A 77 -7.27 8.12 -5.59
C LEU A 77 -8.63 8.72 -6.00
N LEU A 78 -9.36 9.30 -5.04
CA LEU A 78 -10.71 9.83 -5.26
C LEU A 78 -10.74 11.33 -5.63
N ARG A 79 -9.59 12.01 -5.73
CA ARG A 79 -9.50 13.48 -5.78
C ARG A 79 -10.05 14.13 -7.07
N GLY A 80 -10.44 13.35 -8.07
CA GLY A 80 -10.87 13.84 -9.40
C GLY A 80 -12.26 13.40 -9.84
N GLU A 81 -13.20 13.14 -8.90
CA GLU A 81 -14.51 12.52 -9.21
C GLU A 81 -14.38 11.15 -9.92
N ALA A 82 -13.22 10.49 -9.76
CA ALA A 82 -13.01 9.17 -10.31
C ALA A 82 -14.04 8.21 -9.71
N GLU A 83 -14.89 7.67 -10.58
CA GLU A 83 -15.76 6.55 -10.24
C GLU A 83 -14.93 5.46 -9.54
N PRO A 84 -15.48 4.71 -8.57
CA PRO A 84 -14.75 3.69 -7.83
C PRO A 84 -13.97 2.69 -8.73
N SER A 85 -14.51 2.41 -9.92
CA SER A 85 -13.85 1.58 -10.94
C SER A 85 -12.59 2.23 -11.52
N ALA A 86 -12.60 3.54 -11.78
CA ALA A 86 -11.42 4.27 -12.23
C ALA A 86 -10.37 4.36 -11.13
N ALA A 87 -10.77 4.59 -9.88
CA ALA A 87 -9.87 4.55 -8.73
C ALA A 87 -9.20 3.18 -8.56
N ARG A 88 -9.93 2.08 -8.82
CA ARG A 88 -9.39 0.72 -8.76
C ARG A 88 -8.32 0.46 -9.84
N LEU A 89 -8.55 0.93 -11.07
CA LEU A 89 -7.57 0.83 -12.16
C LEU A 89 -6.29 1.60 -11.84
N ILE A 90 -6.43 2.85 -11.36
CA ILE A 90 -5.27 3.66 -10.95
C ILE A 90 -4.50 2.96 -9.82
N LEU A 91 -5.19 2.33 -8.87
CA LEU A 91 -4.54 1.59 -7.79
C LEU A 91 -3.77 0.36 -8.30
N ASP A 92 -4.32 -0.39 -9.27
CA ASP A 92 -3.60 -1.53 -9.87
C ASP A 92 -2.32 -1.07 -10.57
N ASP A 93 -2.42 0.01 -11.34
CA ASP A 93 -1.28 0.59 -12.07
C ASP A 93 -0.23 1.15 -11.11
N ALA A 94 -0.67 1.88 -10.08
CA ALA A 94 0.20 2.40 -9.02
C ALA A 94 0.89 1.26 -8.27
N SER A 95 0.19 0.15 -7.99
CA SER A 95 0.78 -1.02 -7.31
C SER A 95 1.88 -1.66 -8.17
N ARG A 96 1.64 -1.81 -9.49
CA ARG A 96 2.66 -2.31 -10.43
C ARG A 96 3.87 -1.39 -10.50
N LEU A 97 3.66 -0.08 -10.61
CA LEU A 97 4.74 0.90 -10.64
C LEU A 97 5.53 0.91 -9.33
N TRP A 98 4.85 0.88 -8.19
CA TRP A 98 5.47 0.79 -6.87
C TRP A 98 6.40 -0.43 -6.77
N HIS A 99 5.97 -1.61 -7.21
CA HIS A 99 6.80 -2.81 -7.24
C HIS A 99 8.06 -2.69 -8.10
N GLN A 100 8.03 -1.86 -9.15
CA GLN A 100 9.15 -1.64 -10.06
C GLN A 100 10.13 -0.56 -9.56
N VAL A 101 9.77 0.24 -8.55
CA VAL A 101 10.66 1.26 -7.97
C VAL A 101 11.86 0.59 -7.28
N ARG A 102 13.06 0.90 -7.78
CA ARG A 102 14.33 0.46 -7.19
C ARG A 102 14.44 0.92 -5.73
N ALA A 103 15.07 0.10 -4.89
CA ALA A 103 15.21 0.36 -3.45
C ALA A 103 15.84 1.74 -3.13
N ASN A 104 16.78 2.22 -3.95
CA ASN A 104 17.43 3.53 -3.75
C ASN A 104 16.59 4.75 -4.17
N ALA A 105 15.48 4.55 -4.87
CA ALA A 105 14.54 5.61 -5.25
C ALA A 105 13.33 5.68 -4.30
N ARG A 106 13.23 4.74 -3.36
CA ARG A 106 12.19 4.74 -2.32
C ARG A 106 12.62 5.65 -1.18
N GLN A 107 11.66 6.43 -0.69
CA GLN A 107 11.86 7.20 0.52
C GLN A 107 11.74 6.24 1.71
N GLU A 108 12.77 6.17 2.52
CA GLU A 108 12.78 5.37 3.75
C GLU A 108 12.45 6.24 4.95
N SER A 109 11.86 5.66 5.99
CA SER A 109 11.70 6.36 7.26
C SER A 109 13.05 6.51 7.97
N ASP A 110 13.31 7.66 8.55
CA ASP A 110 14.52 7.93 9.34
C ASP A 110 14.22 8.88 10.51
N ARG A 111 15.22 9.58 11.05
CA ARG A 111 15.02 10.55 12.14
C ARG A 111 14.28 11.83 11.73
N THR A 112 14.14 12.07 10.42
CA THR A 112 13.56 13.28 9.84
C THR A 112 12.22 13.01 9.13
N ILE A 113 12.02 11.78 8.66
CA ILE A 113 10.84 11.34 7.92
C ILE A 113 10.17 10.19 8.67
N THR A 114 8.92 10.39 9.07
CA THR A 114 8.13 9.32 9.69
C THR A 114 7.77 8.24 8.67
N ARG A 115 7.50 7.02 9.15
CA ARG A 115 6.94 5.91 8.34
C ARG A 115 5.74 6.35 7.50
N VAL A 116 4.84 7.13 8.10
CA VAL A 116 3.65 7.66 7.45
C VAL A 116 4.01 8.61 6.31
N GLN A 117 4.95 9.53 6.54
CA GLN A 117 5.41 10.46 5.51
C GLN A 117 6.11 9.74 4.34
N ALA A 118 6.97 8.76 4.66
CA ALA A 118 7.62 7.93 3.65
C ALA A 118 6.59 7.15 2.81
N CYS A 119 5.63 6.51 3.47
CA CYS A 119 4.58 5.74 2.81
C CYS A 119 3.69 6.61 1.92
N ILE A 120 3.17 7.74 2.42
CA ILE A 120 2.33 8.65 1.63
C ILE A 120 3.14 9.21 0.45
N GLY A 121 4.40 9.59 0.67
CA GLY A 121 5.27 10.10 -0.39
C GLY A 121 5.49 9.07 -1.51
N ASN A 122 5.82 7.83 -1.15
CA ASN A 122 6.07 6.75 -2.10
C ASN A 122 4.80 6.37 -2.88
N ILE A 123 3.67 6.18 -2.19
CA ILE A 123 2.40 5.79 -2.83
C ILE A 123 1.85 6.93 -3.68
N ARG A 124 1.93 8.19 -3.23
CA ARG A 124 1.52 9.34 -4.03
C ARG A 124 2.26 9.40 -5.37
N ARG A 125 3.59 9.25 -5.36
CA ARG A 125 4.38 9.25 -6.60
C ARG A 125 3.94 8.13 -7.55
N ALA A 126 3.61 6.96 -7.01
CA ALA A 126 3.10 5.85 -7.80
C ALA A 126 1.71 6.14 -8.40
N ILE A 127 0.80 6.74 -7.62
CA ILE A 127 -0.54 7.16 -8.07
C ILE A 127 -0.44 8.23 -9.15
N GLU A 128 0.39 9.27 -8.95
CA GLU A 128 0.60 10.34 -9.93
C GLU A 128 1.19 9.80 -11.24
N ALA A 129 2.15 8.89 -11.15
CA ALA A 129 2.73 8.22 -12.33
C ALA A 129 1.74 7.29 -13.04
N ALA A 130 0.75 6.73 -12.34
CA ALA A 130 -0.32 5.93 -12.93
C ALA A 130 -1.39 6.81 -13.59
N GLY A 131 -1.86 7.87 -12.91
CA GLY A 131 -2.89 8.77 -13.43
C GLY A 131 -2.44 9.65 -14.60
N GLY A 132 -1.14 9.96 -14.70
CA GLY A 132 -0.57 10.69 -15.83
C GLY A 132 -0.41 9.88 -17.13
N GLN A 133 -0.74 8.58 -17.13
CA GLN A 133 -0.71 7.73 -18.34
C GLN A 133 -2.05 7.69 -19.09
N THR A 134 -3.05 8.41 -18.59
CA THR A 134 -4.42 8.45 -19.13
C THR A 134 -4.73 9.67 -20.00
N GLU A 135 -3.72 10.51 -20.31
CA GLU A 135 -3.82 11.67 -21.22
C GLU A 135 -3.22 11.40 -22.61
#